data_AF-A0A2W6TYC7-F1
#
_entry.id   AF-A0A2W6TYC7-F1
#
_cell.length_a   1.000
_cell.length_b   1.000
_cell.length_c   1.000
_cell.angle_alpha   90.00
_cell.angle_beta   90.00
_cell.angle_gamma   90.00
#
_symmetry.space_group_name_H-M   'P 1'
#
loop_
_entity.id
_entity.type
_entity.pdbx_description
1 polymer ?
#
loop_
_entity_poly.entity_id
_entity_poly.type
_entity_poly.pdbx_seq_one_letter_code
_entity_poly.pdbx_strand_id
1 'polypeptide(L)'
;MNMEAFSGPMDMSFTGVDPHWQGWDYWADAFVYVFVQGKFFTLFSLLFGAGFAVMAQRAAIAGRDFTRFYLRRSLGLLVIGVLHGLLLWSGDILVAYALLSFVLLAFREAPRSWLPALGTMAYLGAAVLMLMLGALMQLVPADAASAQAAAAAKAIEAQRQAYGHGSYLQAVAQRLRDVFASLGALLVVGPQVLGMFLIGAWFARSGAIAEPGRYPRLWAGLRWLLLPIGLAVMLLSTWVLPYNAPGQFNMRSAGAYALTAVAGLMMCLGYLAWGVRWSRHLQWLAPAGRMALSNYLGQSLVCTLVFYGYGLGWFEQVGRASQLLFAVVLFAMQVLLSQLWLRRFQYGPVEWLWRAFTYLQLPPLRR
;
A
#
# COMPACT_ATOMS: atom_id res chain seq x y z
N MET A 1 7.06 -1.64 4.33
CA MET A 1 8.11 -1.67 3.28
C MET A 1 7.96 -3.00 2.59
N ASN A 2 7.82 -3.05 1.27
CA ASN A 2 7.53 -4.32 0.58
C ASN A 2 8.80 -5.14 0.29
N MET A 3 9.96 -4.76 0.85
CA MET A 3 11.24 -5.44 0.61
C MET A 3 11.18 -6.91 0.96
N GLU A 4 10.46 -7.27 2.01
CA GLU A 4 10.22 -8.65 2.39
C GLU A 4 9.60 -9.46 1.24
N ALA A 5 8.57 -8.93 0.60
CA ALA A 5 7.89 -9.55 -0.54
C ALA A 5 8.66 -9.45 -1.87
N PHE A 6 9.78 -8.71 -1.92
CA PHE A 6 10.72 -8.72 -3.05
C PHE A 6 11.88 -9.70 -2.83
N SER A 7 12.32 -9.84 -1.59
CA SER A 7 13.50 -10.63 -1.20
C SER A 7 13.15 -12.04 -0.74
N GLY A 8 11.87 -12.40 -0.68
CA GLY A 8 11.42 -13.75 -0.35
C GLY A 8 10.02 -14.04 -0.90
N PRO A 9 9.47 -15.23 -0.62
CA PRO A 9 8.12 -15.60 -1.02
C PRO A 9 7.10 -14.58 -0.52
N MET A 10 6.14 -14.22 -1.36
CA MET A 10 5.13 -13.21 -1.02
C MET A 10 4.27 -13.65 0.16
N ASP A 11 3.96 -14.93 0.25
CA ASP A 11 3.12 -15.48 1.32
C ASP A 11 3.86 -15.62 2.66
N MET A 12 5.19 -15.43 2.65
CA MET A 12 6.02 -15.27 3.85
C MET A 12 6.12 -13.82 4.29
N SER A 13 5.53 -12.87 3.56
CA SER A 13 5.58 -11.47 3.91
C SER A 13 4.46 -11.04 4.83
N PHE A 14 4.67 -9.95 5.56
CA PHE A 14 3.69 -9.37 6.48
C PHE A 14 3.32 -10.29 7.67
N THR A 15 4.16 -11.26 8.01
CA THR A 15 3.93 -12.25 9.08
C THR A 15 4.18 -11.74 10.49
N GLY A 16 4.78 -10.56 10.66
CA GLY A 16 5.09 -10.00 11.98
C GLY A 16 6.58 -9.76 12.17
N VAL A 17 7.05 -9.96 13.40
CA VAL A 17 8.47 -9.98 13.77
C VAL A 17 8.95 -11.42 13.78
N ASP A 18 9.65 -11.82 12.74
CA ASP A 18 10.07 -13.22 12.55
C ASP A 18 11.22 -13.59 13.52
N PRO A 19 11.02 -14.58 14.40
CA PRO A 19 12.04 -15.01 15.36
C PRO A 19 13.24 -15.71 14.71
N HIS A 20 13.18 -16.05 13.42
CA HIS A 20 14.34 -16.54 12.67
C HIS A 20 15.48 -15.51 12.63
N TRP A 21 15.14 -14.22 12.60
CA TRP A 21 16.14 -13.15 12.60
C TRP A 21 16.78 -12.98 13.98
N GLN A 22 18.07 -12.65 13.99
CA GLN A 22 18.84 -12.40 15.20
C GLN A 22 19.59 -11.07 15.11
N GLY A 23 20.00 -10.53 16.26
CA GLY A 23 20.79 -9.30 16.34
C GLY A 23 20.14 -8.12 15.60
N TRP A 24 20.89 -7.49 14.69
CA TRP A 24 20.42 -6.32 13.95
C TRP A 24 19.25 -6.61 12.99
N ASP A 25 19.19 -7.82 12.44
CA ASP A 25 18.11 -8.19 11.51
C ASP A 25 16.77 -8.27 12.24
N TYR A 26 16.75 -8.82 13.47
CA TYR A 26 15.54 -8.88 14.30
C TYR A 26 14.99 -7.48 14.60
N TRP A 27 15.87 -6.56 15.01
CA TRP A 27 15.46 -5.19 15.33
C TRP A 27 15.03 -4.41 14.09
N ALA A 28 15.67 -4.65 12.94
CA ALA A 28 15.23 -4.08 11.67
C ALA A 28 13.83 -4.58 11.28
N ASP A 29 13.56 -5.88 11.43
CA ASP A 29 12.25 -6.49 11.19
C ASP A 29 11.18 -5.90 12.11
N ALA A 30 11.44 -5.86 13.42
CA ALA A 30 10.56 -5.27 14.42
C ALA A 30 10.26 -3.79 14.15
N PHE A 31 11.29 -3.01 13.77
CA PHE A 31 11.13 -1.61 13.41
C PHE A 31 10.21 -1.46 12.18
N VAL A 32 10.45 -2.24 11.13
CA VAL A 32 9.63 -2.20 9.91
C VAL A 32 8.20 -2.60 10.22
N TYR A 33 7.99 -3.68 10.99
CA TYR A 33 6.65 -4.15 11.35
C TYR A 33 5.87 -3.09 12.13
N VAL A 34 6.46 -2.56 13.21
CA VAL A 34 5.80 -1.60 14.11
C VAL A 34 5.55 -0.26 13.42
N PHE A 35 6.56 0.33 12.78
CA PHE A 35 6.49 1.72 12.32
C PHE A 35 6.15 1.88 10.84
N VAL A 36 6.38 0.87 9.99
CA VAL A 36 6.30 1.04 8.53
C VAL A 36 5.19 0.20 7.92
N GLN A 37 5.13 -1.08 8.25
CA GLN A 37 4.23 -2.03 7.64
C GLN A 37 2.76 -1.68 7.87
N GLY A 38 1.97 -1.65 6.80
CA GLY A 38 0.55 -1.28 6.81
C GLY A 38 0.28 0.24 6.89
N LYS A 39 1.14 1.05 7.52
CA LYS A 39 0.88 2.48 7.77
C LYS A 39 1.03 3.31 6.50
N PHE A 40 2.08 3.08 5.72
CA PHE A 40 2.33 3.84 4.48
C PHE A 40 1.40 3.45 3.33
N PHE A 41 1.00 2.17 3.25
CA PHE A 41 -0.06 1.72 2.32
C PHE A 41 -1.39 2.41 2.63
N THR A 42 -1.77 2.45 3.90
CA THR A 42 -2.97 3.14 4.39
C THR A 42 -2.92 4.64 4.08
N LEU A 43 -1.74 5.27 4.24
CA LEU A 43 -1.52 6.67 3.91
C LEU A 43 -1.61 6.93 2.40
N PHE A 44 -1.04 6.06 1.57
CA PHE A 44 -1.14 6.18 0.12
C PHE A 44 -2.59 6.02 -0.35
N SER A 45 -3.36 5.12 0.28
CA SER A 45 -4.80 5.00 0.03
C SER A 45 -5.53 6.31 0.35
N LEU A 46 -5.25 6.91 1.51
CA LEU A 46 -5.80 8.21 1.89
C LEU A 46 -5.48 9.28 0.85
N LEU A 47 -4.22 9.36 0.41
CA LEU A 47 -3.79 10.36 -0.58
C LEU A 47 -4.45 10.15 -1.94
N PHE A 48 -4.72 8.91 -2.35
CA PHE A 48 -5.48 8.63 -3.57
C PHE A 48 -6.90 9.22 -3.49
N GLY A 49 -7.60 8.99 -2.38
CA GLY A 49 -8.92 9.58 -2.14
C GLY A 49 -8.92 11.11 -2.05
N ALA A 50 -7.90 11.69 -1.43
CA ALA A 50 -7.68 13.14 -1.43
C ALA A 50 -7.46 13.67 -2.86
N GLY A 51 -6.65 12.99 -3.66
CA GLY A 51 -6.41 13.30 -5.06
C GLY A 51 -7.68 13.26 -5.90
N PHE A 52 -8.53 12.24 -5.71
CA PHE A 52 -9.85 12.15 -6.32
C PHE A 52 -10.70 13.39 -6.02
N ALA A 53 -10.85 13.76 -4.75
CA ALA A 53 -11.63 14.91 -4.33
C ALA A 53 -11.10 16.24 -4.90
N VAL A 54 -9.78 16.43 -4.91
CA VAL A 54 -9.15 17.64 -5.49
C VAL A 54 -9.43 17.71 -7.00
N MET A 55 -9.30 16.61 -7.73
CA MET A 55 -9.60 16.58 -9.17
C MET A 55 -11.09 16.87 -9.44
N ALA A 56 -11.99 16.29 -8.64
CA ALA A 56 -13.43 16.51 -8.76
C ALA A 56 -13.80 17.98 -8.53
N GLN A 57 -13.26 18.61 -7.48
CA GLN A 57 -13.47 20.03 -7.19
C GLN A 57 -12.95 20.94 -8.30
N ARG A 58 -11.75 20.66 -8.83
CA ARG A 58 -11.18 21.43 -9.94
C ARG A 58 -12.02 21.31 -11.22
N ALA A 59 -12.52 20.12 -11.52
CA ALA A 59 -13.39 19.92 -12.67
C ALA A 59 -14.73 20.66 -12.51
N ALA A 60 -15.32 20.64 -11.31
CA ALA A 60 -16.54 21.38 -11.00
C ALA A 60 -16.36 22.90 -11.14
N ILE A 61 -15.28 23.46 -10.57
CA ILE A 61 -14.95 24.90 -10.70
C ILE A 61 -14.74 25.28 -12.18
N ALA A 62 -14.12 24.40 -12.97
CA ALA A 62 -13.87 24.63 -14.38
C ALA A 62 -15.07 24.31 -15.31
N GLY A 63 -16.22 23.87 -14.77
CA GLY A 63 -17.39 23.47 -15.56
C GLY A 63 -17.14 22.28 -16.50
N ARG A 64 -16.21 21.38 -16.18
CA ARG A 64 -15.81 20.23 -17.03
C ARG A 64 -16.41 18.92 -16.54
N ASP A 65 -16.70 18.02 -17.47
CA ASP A 65 -17.11 16.66 -17.13
C ASP A 65 -15.95 15.90 -16.43
N PHE A 66 -16.17 15.59 -15.16
CA PHE A 66 -15.23 14.83 -14.34
C PHE A 66 -15.39 13.32 -14.51
N THR A 67 -16.60 12.82 -14.73
CA THR A 67 -16.89 11.39 -14.67
C THR A 67 -16.18 10.65 -15.80
N ARG A 68 -16.34 11.12 -17.05
CA ARG A 68 -15.68 10.49 -18.21
C ARG A 68 -14.17 10.61 -18.17
N PHE A 69 -13.65 11.72 -17.63
CA PHE A 69 -12.22 11.91 -17.42
C PHE A 69 -11.67 10.90 -16.39
N TYR A 70 -12.36 10.78 -15.26
CA TYR A 70 -11.94 9.92 -14.16
C TYR A 70 -12.00 8.44 -14.53
N LEU A 71 -13.06 7.98 -15.20
CA LEU A 71 -13.16 6.59 -15.66
C LEU A 71 -12.02 6.20 -16.61
N ARG A 72 -11.65 7.09 -17.55
CA ARG A 72 -10.49 6.86 -18.44
C ARG A 72 -9.18 6.80 -17.66
N ARG A 73 -8.99 7.72 -16.72
CA ARG A 73 -7.81 7.72 -15.84
C ARG A 73 -7.70 6.43 -15.04
N SER A 74 -8.80 5.97 -14.45
CA SER A 74 -8.88 4.72 -13.69
C SER A 74 -8.63 3.50 -14.57
N LEU A 75 -9.15 3.48 -15.80
CA LEU A 75 -8.86 2.41 -16.76
C LEU A 75 -7.37 2.38 -17.14
N GLY A 76 -6.75 3.54 -17.37
CA GLY A 76 -5.31 3.61 -17.63
C GLY A 76 -4.48 3.10 -16.44
N LEU A 77 -4.92 3.40 -15.21
CA LEU A 77 -4.28 2.88 -14.00
C LEU A 77 -4.45 1.36 -13.88
N LEU A 78 -5.63 0.83 -14.23
CA LEU A 78 -5.89 -0.61 -14.24
C LEU A 78 -4.98 -1.34 -15.23
N VAL A 79 -4.84 -0.82 -16.45
CA VAL A 79 -3.95 -1.40 -17.47
C VAL A 79 -2.50 -1.42 -16.98
N ILE A 80 -2.03 -0.30 -16.42
CA ILE A 80 -0.67 -0.22 -15.86
C ILE A 80 -0.51 -1.21 -14.70
N GLY A 81 -1.50 -1.31 -13.81
CA GLY A 81 -1.48 -2.26 -12.69
C GLY A 81 -1.48 -3.71 -13.13
N VAL A 82 -2.29 -4.10 -14.12
CA VAL A 82 -2.29 -5.47 -14.65
C VAL A 82 -0.95 -5.80 -15.29
N LEU A 83 -0.40 -4.91 -16.11
CA LEU A 83 0.92 -5.11 -16.71
C LEU A 83 2.02 -5.20 -15.64
N HIS A 84 1.97 -4.35 -14.62
CA HIS A 84 2.93 -4.38 -13.51
C HIS A 84 2.81 -5.66 -12.68
N GLY A 85 1.59 -6.03 -12.29
CA GLY A 85 1.28 -7.25 -11.53
C GLY A 85 1.78 -8.52 -12.20
N LEU A 86 1.60 -8.62 -13.53
CA LEU A 86 1.98 -9.80 -14.32
C LEU A 86 3.46 -9.79 -14.72
N LEU A 87 3.98 -8.66 -15.19
CA LEU A 87 5.30 -8.60 -15.84
C LEU A 87 6.42 -8.20 -14.89
N LEU A 88 6.13 -7.45 -13.83
CA LEU A 88 7.14 -6.92 -12.90
C LEU A 88 7.04 -7.56 -11.53
N TRP A 89 5.92 -7.41 -10.82
CA TRP A 89 5.80 -7.85 -9.43
C TRP A 89 4.34 -7.99 -8.98
N SER A 90 3.97 -9.13 -8.39
CA SER A 90 2.58 -9.47 -8.05
C SER A 90 1.98 -8.70 -6.87
N GLY A 91 2.78 -8.00 -6.05
CA GLY A 91 2.31 -7.24 -4.89
C GLY A 91 1.75 -5.86 -5.26
N ASP A 92 1.17 -5.76 -6.46
CA ASP A 92 0.65 -4.53 -7.02
C ASP A 92 -0.55 -3.99 -6.24
N ILE A 93 -0.55 -2.67 -6.01
CA ILE A 93 -1.68 -1.96 -5.41
C ILE A 93 -2.54 -1.23 -6.46
N LEU A 94 -2.02 -1.05 -7.68
CA LEU A 94 -2.65 -0.23 -8.71
C LEU A 94 -3.94 -0.87 -9.23
N VAL A 95 -3.99 -2.19 -9.40
CA VAL A 95 -5.22 -2.92 -9.76
C VAL A 95 -6.30 -2.70 -8.71
N ALA A 96 -5.97 -2.93 -7.43
CA ALA A 96 -6.90 -2.72 -6.33
C ALA A 96 -7.42 -1.28 -6.29
N TYR A 97 -6.52 -0.30 -6.45
CA TYR A 97 -6.89 1.11 -6.42
C TYR A 97 -7.75 1.48 -7.62
N ALA A 98 -7.43 1.00 -8.81
CA ALA A 98 -8.22 1.25 -10.01
C ALA A 98 -9.63 0.66 -9.89
N LEU A 99 -9.78 -0.56 -9.40
CA LEU A 99 -11.09 -1.19 -9.18
C LEU A 99 -11.92 -0.42 -8.13
N LEU A 100 -11.32 -0.11 -6.98
CA LEU A 100 -12.00 0.64 -5.93
C LEU A 100 -12.25 2.10 -6.29
N SER A 101 -11.50 2.66 -7.25
CA SER A 101 -11.72 4.00 -7.76
C SER A 101 -13.11 4.14 -8.40
N PHE A 102 -13.62 3.07 -9.04
CA PHE A 102 -14.97 3.04 -9.61
C PHE A 102 -16.03 3.06 -8.52
N VAL A 103 -15.81 2.34 -7.42
CA VAL A 103 -16.70 2.38 -6.24
C VAL A 103 -16.65 3.76 -5.58
N LEU A 104 -15.46 4.35 -5.44
CA LEU A 104 -15.28 5.70 -4.88
C LEU A 104 -16.07 6.76 -5.65
N LEU A 105 -16.20 6.61 -6.97
CA LEU A 105 -16.98 7.52 -7.81
C LEU A 105 -18.46 7.60 -7.37
N ALA A 106 -19.04 6.51 -6.86
CA ALA A 106 -20.40 6.50 -6.32
C ALA A 106 -20.55 7.40 -5.08
N PHE A 107 -19.46 7.68 -4.37
CA PHE A 107 -19.43 8.57 -3.20
C PHE A 107 -19.05 10.01 -3.54
N ARG A 108 -18.91 10.35 -4.84
CA ARG A 108 -18.56 11.70 -5.29
C ARG A 108 -19.47 12.77 -4.71
N GLU A 109 -20.78 12.55 -4.83
CA GLU A 109 -21.83 13.49 -4.42
C GLU A 109 -22.27 13.26 -2.95
N ALA A 110 -21.64 12.33 -2.24
CA ALA A 110 -21.95 12.09 -0.84
C ALA A 110 -21.73 13.38 -0.01
N PRO A 111 -22.59 13.67 0.99
CA PRO A 111 -22.39 14.81 1.86
C PRO A 111 -21.02 14.77 2.53
N ARG A 112 -20.31 15.90 2.55
CA ARG A 112 -18.96 15.98 3.13
C ARG A 112 -18.94 15.48 4.58
N SER A 113 -19.98 15.74 5.36
CA SER A 113 -20.09 15.32 6.77
C SER A 113 -20.16 13.80 6.95
N TRP A 114 -20.59 13.04 5.94
CA TRP A 114 -20.73 11.58 6.04
C TRP A 114 -19.42 10.85 5.79
N LEU A 115 -18.51 11.45 5.02
CA LEU A 115 -17.28 10.79 4.57
C LEU A 115 -16.39 10.22 5.69
N PRO A 116 -16.16 10.92 6.83
CA PRO A 116 -15.38 10.36 7.93
C PRO A 116 -16.04 9.13 8.55
N ALA A 117 -17.36 9.17 8.74
CA ALA A 117 -18.12 8.08 9.36
C ALA A 117 -18.16 6.86 8.44
N LEU A 118 -18.51 7.05 7.17
CA LEU A 118 -18.51 5.99 6.16
C LEU A 118 -17.11 5.40 5.97
N GLY A 119 -16.08 6.26 5.92
CA GLY A 119 -14.71 5.82 5.77
C GLY A 119 -14.20 5.00 6.96
N THR A 120 -14.48 5.46 8.18
CA THR A 120 -14.13 4.73 9.41
C THR A 120 -14.91 3.42 9.51
N MET A 121 -16.20 3.42 9.19
CA MET A 121 -17.04 2.21 9.21
C MET A 121 -16.56 1.18 8.18
N ALA A 122 -16.26 1.58 6.95
CA ALA A 122 -15.73 0.67 5.92
C ALA A 122 -14.36 0.11 6.33
N TYR A 123 -13.49 0.95 6.91
CA TYR A 123 -12.18 0.54 7.37
C TYR A 123 -12.26 -0.47 8.52
N LEU A 124 -13.01 -0.15 9.57
CA LEU A 124 -13.19 -1.05 10.72
C LEU A 124 -14.03 -2.28 10.38
N GLY A 125 -14.91 -2.18 9.37
CA GLY A 125 -15.66 -3.31 8.83
C GLY A 125 -14.75 -4.43 8.31
N ALA A 126 -13.59 -4.10 7.73
CA ALA A 126 -12.59 -5.09 7.34
C ALA A 126 -12.00 -5.83 8.55
N ALA A 127 -11.74 -5.11 9.66
CA ALA A 127 -11.26 -5.72 10.90
C ALA A 127 -12.32 -6.64 11.52
N VAL A 128 -13.58 -6.21 11.52
CA VAL A 128 -14.73 -7.04 11.97
C VAL A 128 -14.87 -8.27 11.09
N LEU A 129 -14.76 -8.14 9.77
CA LEU A 129 -14.81 -9.27 8.84
C LEU A 129 -13.70 -10.30 9.13
N MET A 130 -12.48 -9.84 9.43
CA MET A 130 -11.38 -10.75 9.83
C MET A 130 -11.66 -11.44 11.16
N LEU A 131 -12.24 -10.76 12.15
CA LEU A 131 -12.68 -11.39 13.40
C LEU A 131 -13.75 -12.46 13.15
N MET A 132 -14.73 -12.17 12.28
CA MET A 132 -15.74 -13.14 11.89
C MET A 132 -15.14 -14.36 11.18
N LEU A 133 -14.17 -14.15 10.28
CA LEU A 133 -13.46 -15.23 9.61
C LEU A 133 -12.65 -16.07 10.61
N GLY A 134 -11.97 -15.42 11.57
CA GLY A 134 -11.22 -16.10 12.63
C GLY A 134 -12.14 -16.92 13.54
N ALA A 135 -13.33 -16.42 13.83
CA ALA A 135 -14.34 -17.15 14.57
C ALA A 135 -14.86 -18.36 13.79
N LEU A 136 -15.11 -18.19 12.48
CA LEU A 136 -15.53 -19.28 11.59
C LEU A 136 -14.47 -20.37 11.45
N MET A 137 -13.18 -20.01 11.43
CA MET A 137 -12.09 -21.00 11.40
C MET A 137 -12.07 -21.93 12.61
N GLN A 138 -12.64 -21.54 13.75
CA GLN A 138 -12.76 -22.45 14.90
C GLN A 138 -13.77 -23.59 14.67
N LEU A 139 -14.64 -23.45 13.67
CA LEU A 139 -15.62 -24.47 13.29
C LEU A 139 -15.08 -25.40 12.19
N VAL A 140 -13.90 -25.12 11.64
CA VAL A 140 -13.27 -25.92 10.59
C VAL A 140 -12.66 -27.18 11.20
N PRO A 141 -12.96 -28.38 10.67
CA PRO A 141 -12.34 -29.63 11.10
C PRO A 141 -10.81 -29.59 11.06
N ALA A 142 -10.14 -30.27 12.01
CA ALA A 142 -8.69 -30.22 12.16
C ALA A 142 -7.93 -30.79 10.93
N ASP A 143 -8.50 -31.79 10.27
CA ASP A 143 -7.98 -32.35 9.02
C ASP A 143 -8.03 -31.31 7.89
N ALA A 144 -9.15 -30.60 7.73
CA ALA A 144 -9.28 -29.52 6.76
C ALA A 144 -8.32 -28.35 7.05
N ALA A 145 -8.14 -27.97 8.33
CA ALA A 145 -7.17 -26.96 8.73
C ALA A 145 -5.72 -27.39 8.42
N SER A 146 -5.38 -28.67 8.64
CA SER A 146 -4.06 -29.20 8.31
C SER A 146 -3.80 -29.22 6.79
N ALA A 147 -4.83 -29.56 5.99
CA ALA A 147 -4.76 -29.52 4.54
C ALA A 147 -4.53 -28.09 4.01
N GLN A 148 -5.16 -27.09 4.64
CA GLN A 148 -4.95 -25.68 4.31
C GLN A 148 -3.52 -25.23 4.62
N ALA A 149 -2.97 -25.59 5.79
CA ALA A 149 -1.58 -25.28 6.15
C ALA A 149 -0.59 -25.94 5.18
N ALA A 150 -0.83 -27.19 4.78
CA ALA A 150 -0.02 -27.88 3.77
C ALA A 150 -0.10 -27.21 2.39
N ALA A 151 -1.30 -26.74 1.99
CA ALA A 151 -1.48 -26.00 0.75
C ALA A 151 -0.72 -24.66 0.76
N ALA A 152 -0.72 -23.94 1.89
CA ALA A 152 0.04 -22.71 2.06
C ALA A 152 1.56 -22.95 1.96
N ALA A 153 2.07 -24.01 2.61
CA ALA A 153 3.48 -24.39 2.48
C ALA A 153 3.88 -24.72 1.03
N LYS A 154 3.01 -25.42 0.29
CA LYS A 154 3.22 -25.72 -1.12
C LYS A 154 3.20 -24.45 -1.99
N ALA A 155 2.34 -23.48 -1.69
CA ALA A 155 2.28 -22.20 -2.40
C ALA A 155 3.57 -21.39 -2.19
N ILE A 156 4.06 -21.33 -0.95
CA ILE A 156 5.34 -20.69 -0.61
C ILE A 156 6.50 -21.34 -1.36
N GLU A 157 6.55 -22.67 -1.41
CA GLU A 157 7.60 -23.38 -2.13
C GLU A 157 7.50 -23.12 -3.65
N ALA A 158 6.28 -23.06 -4.21
CA ALA A 158 6.10 -22.69 -5.61
C ALA A 158 6.59 -21.26 -5.92
N GLN A 159 6.34 -20.30 -5.00
CA GLN A 159 6.88 -18.94 -5.10
C GLN A 159 8.41 -18.94 -5.01
N ARG A 160 8.99 -19.71 -4.08
CA ARG A 160 10.45 -19.86 -3.93
C ARG A 160 11.10 -20.45 -5.18
N GLN A 161 10.51 -21.48 -5.77
CA GLN A 161 11.01 -22.07 -7.01
C GLN A 161 10.89 -21.10 -8.17
N ALA A 162 9.73 -20.45 -8.36
CA ALA A 162 9.51 -19.56 -9.50
C ALA A 162 10.30 -18.24 -9.41
N TYR A 163 10.42 -17.65 -8.23
CA TYR A 163 11.07 -16.34 -8.02
C TYR A 163 12.53 -16.45 -7.63
N GLY A 164 12.92 -17.47 -6.86
CA GLY A 164 14.30 -17.67 -6.41
C GLY A 164 15.18 -18.39 -7.42
N HIS A 165 14.65 -19.41 -8.12
CA HIS A 165 15.44 -20.28 -9.00
C HIS A 165 14.93 -20.32 -10.45
N GLY A 166 13.76 -19.76 -10.70
CA GLY A 166 13.07 -19.85 -11.98
C GLY A 166 13.51 -18.81 -13.00
N SER A 167 13.21 -19.10 -14.27
CA SER A 167 13.27 -18.16 -15.39
C SER A 167 12.22 -17.05 -15.26
N TYR A 168 12.40 -15.97 -16.01
CA TYR A 168 11.41 -14.87 -16.08
C TYR A 168 10.00 -15.37 -16.45
N LEU A 169 9.88 -16.32 -17.39
CA LEU A 169 8.58 -16.87 -17.78
C LEU A 169 7.91 -17.67 -16.66
N GLN A 170 8.70 -18.44 -15.88
CA GLN A 170 8.19 -19.14 -14.70
C GLN A 170 7.72 -18.15 -13.62
N ALA A 171 8.45 -17.06 -13.41
CA ALA A 171 8.03 -15.98 -12.53
C ALA A 171 6.73 -15.30 -13.01
N VAL A 172 6.58 -15.02 -14.30
CA VAL A 172 5.33 -14.46 -14.87
C VAL A 172 4.15 -15.44 -14.67
N ALA A 173 4.37 -16.74 -14.89
CA ALA A 173 3.34 -17.75 -14.66
C ALA A 173 2.93 -17.85 -13.17
N GLN A 174 3.87 -17.68 -12.25
CA GLN A 174 3.56 -17.59 -10.82
C GLN A 174 2.79 -16.31 -10.48
N ARG A 175 3.21 -15.16 -11.03
CA ARG A 175 2.52 -13.88 -10.80
C ARG A 175 1.08 -13.88 -11.27
N LEU A 176 0.77 -14.59 -12.35
CA LEU A 176 -0.61 -14.76 -12.78
C LEU A 176 -1.47 -15.37 -11.66
N ARG A 177 -0.97 -16.43 -11.00
CA ARG A 177 -1.65 -17.07 -9.86
C ARG A 177 -1.77 -16.11 -8.67
N ASP A 178 -0.68 -15.42 -8.33
CA ASP A 178 -0.65 -14.49 -7.20
C ASP A 178 -1.61 -13.30 -7.41
N VAL A 179 -1.69 -12.77 -8.63
CA VAL A 179 -2.61 -11.67 -8.97
C VAL A 179 -4.06 -12.13 -8.85
N PHE A 180 -4.41 -13.32 -9.32
CA PHE A 180 -5.76 -13.87 -9.13
C PHE A 180 -6.09 -14.11 -7.65
N ALA A 181 -5.15 -14.63 -6.86
CA ALA A 181 -5.32 -14.75 -5.41
C ALA A 181 -5.55 -13.38 -4.75
N SER A 182 -4.79 -12.37 -5.18
CA SER A 182 -4.90 -10.99 -4.68
C SER A 182 -6.25 -10.33 -4.98
N LEU A 183 -6.88 -10.68 -6.11
CA LEU A 183 -8.25 -10.24 -6.41
C LEU A 183 -9.28 -10.81 -5.42
N GLY A 184 -9.08 -12.05 -4.96
CA GLY A 184 -9.89 -12.62 -3.89
C GLY A 184 -9.68 -11.90 -2.55
N ALA A 185 -8.43 -11.60 -2.21
CA ALA A 185 -8.07 -10.85 -1.00
C ALA A 185 -8.65 -9.41 -0.99
N LEU A 186 -8.95 -8.84 -2.17
CA LEU A 186 -9.59 -7.53 -2.30
C LEU A 186 -10.98 -7.47 -1.64
N LEU A 187 -11.69 -8.59 -1.50
CA LEU A 187 -12.96 -8.59 -0.76
C LEU A 187 -12.79 -8.24 0.72
N VAL A 188 -11.61 -8.53 1.28
CA VAL A 188 -11.30 -8.29 2.69
C VAL A 188 -10.53 -6.98 2.87
N VAL A 189 -9.51 -6.73 2.05
CA VAL A 189 -8.67 -5.52 2.13
C VAL A 189 -9.34 -4.32 1.46
N GLY A 190 -10.23 -4.55 0.50
CA GLY A 190 -10.89 -3.50 -0.29
C GLY A 190 -11.70 -2.51 0.54
N PRO A 191 -12.54 -2.95 1.51
CA PRO A 191 -13.22 -2.04 2.43
C PRO A 191 -12.25 -1.15 3.22
N GLN A 192 -11.08 -1.67 3.60
CA GLN A 192 -10.03 -0.91 4.27
C GLN A 192 -9.47 0.20 3.38
N VAL A 193 -9.16 -0.12 2.12
CA VAL A 193 -8.67 0.85 1.14
C VAL A 193 -9.73 1.89 0.80
N LEU A 194 -10.96 1.47 0.52
CA LEU A 194 -12.08 2.37 0.25
C LEU A 194 -12.36 3.28 1.45
N GLY A 195 -12.30 2.75 2.68
CA GLY A 195 -12.43 3.53 3.89
C GLY A 195 -11.42 4.68 3.96
N MET A 196 -10.15 4.39 3.66
CA MET A 196 -9.13 5.42 3.56
C MET A 196 -9.34 6.39 2.41
N PHE A 197 -9.84 5.93 1.25
CA PHE A 197 -10.19 6.81 0.14
C PHE A 197 -11.24 7.85 0.58
N LEU A 198 -12.27 7.44 1.31
CA LEU A 198 -13.32 8.32 1.81
C LEU A 198 -12.79 9.32 2.86
N ILE A 199 -11.96 8.85 3.80
CA ILE A 199 -11.29 9.73 4.78
C ILE A 199 -10.40 10.76 4.06
N GLY A 200 -9.65 10.33 3.05
CA GLY A 200 -8.82 11.21 2.22
C GLY A 200 -9.63 12.25 1.45
N ALA A 201 -10.74 11.82 0.85
CA ALA A 201 -11.68 12.72 0.18
C ALA A 201 -12.25 13.76 1.15
N TRP A 202 -12.52 13.40 2.41
CA TRP A 202 -12.91 14.35 3.44
C TRP A 202 -11.82 15.37 3.75
N PHE A 203 -10.57 14.94 3.96
CA PHE A 203 -9.45 15.85 4.24
C PHE A 203 -9.23 16.88 3.14
N ALA A 204 -9.42 16.47 1.88
CA ALA A 204 -9.38 17.37 0.73
C ALA A 204 -10.60 18.32 0.70
N ARG A 205 -11.83 17.78 0.83
CA ARG A 205 -13.07 18.57 0.76
C ARG A 205 -13.29 19.51 1.95
N SER A 206 -12.70 19.22 3.10
CA SER A 206 -12.77 20.07 4.28
C SER A 206 -11.82 21.26 4.19
N GLY A 207 -10.78 21.18 3.35
CA GLY A 207 -9.68 22.14 3.35
C GLY A 207 -8.68 21.93 4.50
N ALA A 208 -8.83 20.86 5.30
CA ALA A 208 -7.97 20.63 6.47
C ALA A 208 -6.48 20.47 6.11
N ILE A 209 -6.18 19.88 4.93
CA ILE A 209 -4.81 19.79 4.41
C ILE A 209 -4.34 21.12 3.81
N ALA A 210 -5.22 21.85 3.12
CA ALA A 210 -4.87 23.09 2.43
C ALA A 210 -4.63 24.25 3.41
N GLU A 211 -5.45 24.35 4.46
CA GLU A 211 -5.43 25.41 5.47
C GLU A 211 -5.34 24.81 6.89
N PRO A 212 -4.22 24.15 7.24
CA PRO A 212 -4.11 23.40 8.50
C PRO A 212 -4.25 24.30 9.75
N GLY A 213 -3.96 25.60 9.61
CA GLY A 213 -4.14 26.59 10.68
C GLY A 213 -5.59 26.78 11.13
N ARG A 214 -6.59 26.41 10.31
CA ARG A 214 -8.03 26.46 10.68
C ARG A 214 -8.45 25.27 11.53
N TYR A 215 -7.64 24.22 11.58
CA TYR A 215 -7.94 22.96 12.27
C TYR A 215 -6.88 22.58 13.33
N PRO A 216 -6.47 23.49 14.23
CA PRO A 216 -5.35 23.24 15.15
C PRO A 216 -5.65 22.08 16.12
N ARG A 217 -6.90 21.98 16.61
CA ARG A 217 -7.34 20.90 17.53
C ARG A 217 -7.30 19.52 16.87
N LEU A 218 -7.77 19.42 15.61
CA LEU A 218 -7.72 18.18 14.84
C LEU A 218 -6.27 17.71 14.71
N TRP A 219 -5.39 18.56 14.20
CA TRP A 219 -4.00 18.20 13.96
C TRP A 219 -3.22 17.93 15.25
N ALA A 220 -3.52 18.64 16.35
CA ALA A 220 -2.95 18.33 17.67
C ALA A 220 -3.42 16.97 18.19
N GLY A 221 -4.73 16.66 18.08
CA GLY A 221 -5.28 15.36 18.47
C GLY A 221 -4.66 14.20 17.68
N LEU A 222 -4.50 14.34 16.36
CA LEU A 222 -3.87 13.31 15.54
C LEU A 222 -2.40 13.05 15.93
N ARG A 223 -1.63 14.11 16.25
CA ARG A 223 -0.22 13.98 16.63
C ARG A 223 0.00 13.47 18.05
N TRP A 224 -0.76 14.00 19.01
CA TRP A 224 -0.44 13.85 20.42
C TRP A 224 -1.37 12.90 21.17
N LEU A 225 -2.52 12.54 20.59
CA LEU A 225 -3.44 11.57 21.17
C LEU A 225 -3.50 10.31 20.30
N LEU A 226 -3.88 10.45 19.03
CA LEU A 226 -4.15 9.30 18.17
C LEU A 226 -2.87 8.51 17.83
N LEU A 227 -1.76 9.20 17.55
CA LEU A 227 -0.49 8.55 17.23
C LEU A 227 0.09 7.74 18.42
N PRO A 228 0.22 8.28 19.65
CA PRO A 228 0.69 7.48 20.78
C PRO A 228 -0.22 6.30 21.13
N ILE A 229 -1.55 6.48 21.08
CA ILE A 229 -2.47 5.36 21.30
C ILE A 229 -2.32 4.32 20.19
N GLY A 230 -2.24 4.74 18.93
CA GLY A 230 -2.00 3.83 17.81
C GLY A 230 -0.71 3.02 17.97
N LEU A 231 0.37 3.65 18.45
CA LEU A 231 1.61 2.97 18.77
C LEU A 231 1.44 1.97 19.91
N ALA A 232 0.74 2.34 20.99
CA ALA A 232 0.47 1.43 22.10
C ALA A 232 -0.37 0.21 21.66
N VAL A 233 -1.38 0.41 20.82
CA VAL A 233 -2.19 -0.68 20.23
C VAL A 233 -1.34 -1.55 19.31
N MET A 234 -0.42 -0.97 18.53
CA MET A 234 0.51 -1.74 17.68
C MET A 234 1.44 -2.62 18.53
N LEU A 235 1.99 -2.08 19.61
CA LEU A 235 2.84 -2.82 20.52
C LEU A 235 2.06 -3.92 21.25
N LEU A 236 0.82 -3.65 21.66
CA LEU A 236 -0.07 -4.66 22.22
C LEU A 236 -0.34 -5.79 21.21
N SER A 237 -0.68 -5.44 19.97
CA SER A 237 -0.87 -6.42 18.90
C SER A 237 0.36 -7.30 18.69
N THR A 238 1.54 -6.67 18.66
CA THR A 238 2.81 -7.36 18.50
C THR A 238 3.13 -8.24 19.69
N TRP A 239 2.78 -7.84 20.91
CA TRP A 239 2.94 -8.67 22.10
C TRP A 239 1.97 -9.87 22.11
N VAL A 240 0.73 -9.68 21.67
CA VAL A 240 -0.28 -10.74 21.57
C VAL A 240 0.11 -11.78 20.54
N LEU A 241 0.60 -11.38 19.36
CA LEU A 241 1.06 -12.28 18.32
C LEU A 241 2.25 -11.64 17.58
N PRO A 242 3.49 -11.88 18.06
CA PRO A 242 4.68 -11.29 17.44
C PRO A 242 4.88 -11.77 16.02
N TYR A 243 4.66 -13.07 15.79
CA TYR A 243 4.81 -13.74 14.51
C TYR A 243 3.59 -14.61 14.25
N ASN A 244 3.05 -14.51 13.04
CA ASN A 244 1.98 -15.35 12.52
C ASN A 244 2.54 -16.21 11.39
N ALA A 245 2.75 -17.50 11.66
CA ALA A 245 3.25 -18.42 10.66
C ALA A 245 2.26 -18.53 9.48
N PRO A 246 2.75 -18.57 8.23
CA PRO A 246 1.88 -18.72 7.07
C PRO A 246 1.01 -19.98 7.15
N GLY A 247 -0.19 -19.90 6.60
CA GLY A 247 -1.16 -21.00 6.64
C GLY A 247 -1.85 -21.18 7.99
N GLN A 248 -1.46 -20.43 9.03
CA GLN A 248 -2.16 -20.40 10.31
C GLN A 248 -3.09 -19.19 10.38
N PHE A 249 -4.40 -19.44 10.40
CA PHE A 249 -5.39 -18.41 10.66
C PHE A 249 -6.43 -18.90 11.68
N ASN A 250 -6.52 -18.21 12.81
CA ASN A 250 -7.40 -18.54 13.91
C ASN A 250 -7.90 -17.25 14.60
N MET A 251 -8.65 -17.40 15.70
CA MET A 251 -9.19 -16.25 16.43
C MET A 251 -8.10 -15.32 16.99
N ARG A 252 -6.95 -15.87 17.41
CA ARG A 252 -5.82 -15.07 17.92
C ARG A 252 -5.18 -14.24 16.81
N SER A 253 -4.93 -14.82 15.64
CA SER A 253 -4.38 -14.09 14.48
C SER A 253 -5.37 -13.06 13.95
N ALA A 254 -6.67 -13.37 13.93
CA ALA A 254 -7.71 -12.41 13.58
C ALA A 254 -7.78 -11.23 14.56
N GLY A 255 -7.66 -11.49 15.87
CA GLY A 255 -7.58 -10.46 16.91
C GLY A 255 -6.36 -9.55 16.73
N ALA A 256 -5.18 -10.13 16.50
CA ALA A 256 -3.96 -9.37 16.22
C ALA A 256 -4.09 -8.55 14.92
N TYR A 257 -4.69 -9.10 13.87
CA TYR A 257 -4.98 -8.34 12.65
C TYR A 257 -5.89 -7.13 12.93
N ALA A 258 -6.97 -7.32 13.68
CA ALA A 258 -7.89 -6.25 14.02
C ALA A 258 -7.20 -5.13 14.82
N LEU A 259 -6.38 -5.48 15.82
CA LEU A 259 -5.57 -4.52 16.56
C LEU A 259 -4.57 -3.79 15.64
N THR A 260 -3.89 -4.52 14.77
CA THR A 260 -2.95 -3.95 13.79
C THR A 260 -3.65 -3.00 12.81
N ALA A 261 -4.87 -3.33 12.37
CA ALA A 261 -5.66 -2.48 11.49
C ALA A 261 -6.04 -1.16 12.18
N VAL A 262 -6.54 -1.23 13.41
CA VAL A 262 -6.87 -0.04 14.23
C VAL A 262 -5.62 0.80 14.49
N ALA A 263 -4.52 0.19 14.92
CA ALA A 263 -3.25 0.85 15.11
C ALA A 263 -2.76 1.51 13.81
N GLY A 264 -2.84 0.80 12.68
CA GLY A 264 -2.47 1.28 11.35
C GLY A 264 -3.22 2.54 10.94
N LEU A 265 -4.53 2.59 11.16
CA LEU A 265 -5.36 3.78 10.91
C LEU A 265 -4.88 4.97 11.76
N MET A 266 -4.75 4.75 13.06
CA MET A 266 -4.37 5.78 14.03
C MET A 266 -2.98 6.35 13.75
N MET A 267 -2.00 5.47 13.55
CA MET A 267 -0.62 5.85 13.24
C MET A 267 -0.51 6.51 11.88
N CYS A 268 -1.23 6.03 10.85
CA CYS A 268 -1.30 6.67 9.54
C CYS A 268 -1.78 8.12 9.64
N LEU A 269 -2.86 8.38 10.37
CA LEU A 269 -3.38 9.73 10.57
C LEU A 269 -2.41 10.60 11.37
N GLY A 270 -1.69 10.01 12.33
CA GLY A 270 -0.58 10.65 13.03
C GLY A 270 0.57 11.05 12.10
N TYR A 271 0.97 10.17 11.19
CA TYR A 271 2.01 10.43 10.20
C TYR A 271 1.59 11.52 9.21
N LEU A 272 0.35 11.50 8.75
CA LEU A 272 -0.23 12.58 7.96
C LEU A 272 -0.13 13.92 8.71
N ALA A 273 -0.46 13.94 10.00
CA ALA A 273 -0.44 15.15 10.81
C ALA A 273 0.96 15.74 11.02
N TRP A 274 1.99 14.89 11.09
CA TRP A 274 3.39 15.34 11.06
C TRP A 274 3.82 15.78 9.65
N GLY A 275 3.43 15.05 8.61
CA GLY A 275 3.71 15.41 7.22
C GLY A 275 3.16 16.79 6.85
N VAL A 276 1.94 17.12 7.28
CA VAL A 276 1.35 18.46 7.08
C VAL A 276 2.14 19.54 7.84
N ARG A 277 2.55 19.27 9.09
CA ARG A 277 3.31 20.20 9.93
C ARG A 277 4.71 20.51 9.37
N TRP A 278 5.34 19.53 8.73
CA TRP A 278 6.69 19.63 8.17
C TRP A 278 6.73 19.76 6.64
N SER A 279 5.58 19.92 5.98
CA SER A 279 5.46 19.99 4.53
C SER A 279 6.45 20.97 3.86
N ARG A 280 6.73 22.12 4.48
CA ARG A 280 7.73 23.10 4.00
C ARG A 280 9.16 22.54 3.97
N HIS A 281 9.55 21.77 4.99
CA HIS A 281 10.87 21.14 5.06
C HIS A 281 11.00 19.91 4.16
N LEU A 282 9.88 19.35 3.70
CA LEU A 282 9.83 18.18 2.82
C LEU A 282 9.75 18.54 1.32
N GLN A 283 9.85 19.83 0.96
CA GLN A 283 9.72 20.26 -0.44
C GLN A 283 10.78 19.65 -1.38
N TRP A 284 11.95 19.29 -0.86
CA TRP A 284 12.99 18.60 -1.65
C TRP A 284 12.56 17.19 -2.11
N LEU A 285 11.56 16.59 -1.47
CA LEU A 285 10.93 15.32 -1.88
C LEU A 285 9.79 15.52 -2.90
N ALA A 286 9.34 16.75 -3.13
CA ALA A 286 8.21 17.01 -4.03
C ALA A 286 8.44 16.49 -5.47
N PRO A 287 9.66 16.57 -6.06
CA PRO A 287 9.93 15.94 -7.35
C PRO A 287 9.69 14.42 -7.36
N ALA A 288 10.10 13.71 -6.30
CA ALA A 288 9.86 12.28 -6.16
C ALA A 288 8.36 11.97 -6.03
N GLY A 289 7.61 12.79 -5.29
CA GLY A 289 6.15 12.68 -5.18
C GLY A 289 5.41 12.94 -6.50
N ARG A 290 5.93 13.83 -7.36
CA ARG A 290 5.40 14.07 -8.71
C ARG A 290 5.68 12.93 -9.70
N MET A 291 6.63 12.05 -9.37
CA MET A 291 7.02 10.88 -10.14
C MET A 291 6.68 9.58 -9.41
N ALA A 292 5.66 9.58 -8.54
CA ALA A 292 5.36 8.45 -7.67
C ALA A 292 5.08 7.14 -8.43
N LEU A 293 4.39 7.20 -9.57
CA LEU A 293 4.07 6.01 -10.38
C LEU A 293 5.33 5.50 -11.09
N SER A 294 6.12 6.40 -11.68
CA SER A 294 7.40 6.03 -12.30
C SER A 294 8.37 5.43 -11.26
N ASN A 295 8.46 6.03 -10.06
CA ASN A 295 9.31 5.52 -8.98
C ASN A 295 8.80 4.18 -8.43
N TYR A 296 7.49 3.99 -8.32
CA TYR A 296 6.91 2.71 -7.88
C TYR A 296 7.25 1.56 -8.84
N LEU A 297 7.07 1.78 -10.15
CA LEU A 297 7.40 0.78 -11.17
C LEU A 297 8.91 0.57 -11.30
N GLY A 298 9.69 1.66 -11.28
CA GLY A 298 11.15 1.60 -11.29
C GLY A 298 11.72 0.89 -10.07
N GLN A 299 11.15 1.10 -8.89
CA GLN A 299 11.50 0.37 -7.67
C GLN A 299 11.23 -1.12 -7.87
N SER A 300 10.05 -1.49 -8.36
CA SER A 300 9.71 -2.89 -8.60
C SER A 300 10.68 -3.56 -9.57
N LEU A 301 11.01 -2.87 -10.67
CA LEU A 301 11.98 -3.36 -11.66
C LEU A 301 13.36 -3.57 -11.05
N VAL A 302 13.89 -2.59 -10.31
CA VAL A 302 15.20 -2.70 -9.65
C VAL A 302 15.19 -3.84 -8.64
N CYS A 303 14.17 -3.92 -7.77
CA CYS A 303 14.07 -4.97 -6.77
C CYS A 303 14.01 -6.36 -7.41
N THR A 304 13.23 -6.55 -8.47
CA THR A 304 13.11 -7.87 -9.10
C THR A 304 14.38 -8.25 -9.85
N LEU A 305 15.08 -7.29 -10.46
CA LEU A 305 16.40 -7.55 -11.06
C LEU A 305 17.49 -7.84 -10.02
N VAL A 306 17.39 -7.31 -8.80
CA VAL A 306 18.38 -7.58 -7.74
C VAL A 306 18.06 -8.89 -7.02
N PHE A 307 16.82 -9.10 -6.60
CA PHE A 307 16.49 -10.23 -5.74
C PHE A 307 16.13 -11.49 -6.52
N TYR A 308 15.40 -11.43 -7.64
CA TYR A 308 14.88 -12.67 -8.23
C TYR A 308 15.99 -13.46 -8.96
N GLY A 309 15.79 -14.77 -9.10
CA GLY A 309 16.73 -15.72 -9.69
C GLY A 309 17.14 -15.43 -11.13
N TYR A 310 16.23 -14.84 -11.92
CA TYR A 310 16.55 -14.39 -13.29
C TYR A 310 17.38 -13.09 -13.35
N GLY A 311 17.64 -12.46 -12.21
CA GLY A 311 18.43 -11.23 -12.06
C GLY A 311 19.79 -11.50 -11.41
N LEU A 312 20.13 -10.77 -10.34
CA LEU A 312 21.33 -11.02 -9.52
C LEU A 312 21.14 -12.17 -8.52
N GLY A 313 19.90 -12.64 -8.33
CA GLY A 313 19.61 -13.84 -7.56
C GLY A 313 19.79 -13.72 -6.06
N TRP A 314 19.57 -12.55 -5.45
CA TRP A 314 19.67 -12.35 -3.98
C TRP A 314 18.43 -12.81 -3.18
N PHE A 315 17.59 -13.66 -3.76
CA PHE A 315 16.34 -14.15 -3.16
C PHE A 315 16.65 -14.98 -1.91
N GLU A 316 16.05 -14.62 -0.77
CA GLU A 316 16.25 -15.19 0.56
C GLU A 316 17.71 -15.20 1.04
N GLN A 317 18.59 -14.36 0.48
CA GLN A 317 20.03 -14.33 0.80
C GLN A 317 20.46 -13.13 1.65
N VAL A 318 19.58 -12.16 1.85
CA VAL A 318 19.94 -10.86 2.47
C VAL A 318 19.14 -10.66 3.74
N GLY A 319 19.84 -10.37 4.84
CA GLY A 319 19.23 -10.04 6.14
C GLY A 319 18.42 -8.74 6.12
N ARG A 320 17.49 -8.60 7.07
CA ARG A 320 16.57 -7.46 7.19
C ARG A 320 17.24 -6.11 7.32
N ALA A 321 18.35 -6.01 8.06
CA ALA A 321 19.09 -4.76 8.22
C ALA A 321 19.66 -4.29 6.87
N SER A 322 20.22 -5.23 6.09
CA SER A 322 20.72 -4.96 4.75
C SER A 322 19.60 -4.61 3.76
N GLN A 323 18.43 -5.27 3.86
CA GLN A 323 17.25 -4.90 3.08
C GLN A 323 16.77 -3.49 3.38
N LEU A 324 16.79 -3.07 4.66
CA LEU A 324 16.42 -1.72 5.08
C LEU A 324 17.41 -0.69 4.53
N LEU A 325 18.71 -0.95 4.63
CA LEU A 325 19.74 -0.09 4.05
C LEU A 325 19.57 0.03 2.53
N PHE A 326 19.35 -1.08 1.84
CA PHE A 326 19.09 -1.10 0.40
C PHE A 326 17.88 -0.23 0.04
N ALA A 327 16.78 -0.34 0.78
CA ALA A 327 15.57 0.47 0.54
C ALA A 327 15.83 1.96 0.72
N VAL A 328 16.59 2.36 1.74
CA VAL A 328 16.97 3.77 1.98
C VAL A 328 17.84 4.29 0.84
N VAL A 329 18.85 3.52 0.42
CA VAL A 329 19.74 3.89 -0.69
C VAL A 329 18.97 4.02 -1.99
N LEU A 330 18.11 3.04 -2.31
CA LEU A 330 17.28 3.06 -3.51
C LEU A 330 16.35 4.27 -3.52
N PHE A 331 15.68 4.56 -2.41
CA PHE A 331 14.79 5.72 -2.30
C PHE A 331 15.57 7.04 -2.44
N ALA A 332 16.74 7.17 -1.83
CA ALA A 332 17.59 8.36 -1.97
C ALA A 332 18.02 8.58 -3.43
N MET A 333 18.41 7.50 -4.14
CA MET A 333 18.72 7.55 -5.57
C MET A 333 17.49 7.97 -6.40
N GLN A 334 16.30 7.42 -6.11
CA GLN A 334 15.07 7.80 -6.80
C GLN A 334 14.72 9.28 -6.57
N VAL A 335 14.95 9.82 -5.38
CA VAL A 335 14.76 11.24 -5.12
C VAL A 335 15.71 12.09 -5.98
N LEU A 336 17.00 11.75 -5.99
CA LEU A 336 17.98 12.46 -6.81
C LEU A 336 17.64 12.39 -8.31
N LEU A 337 17.33 11.20 -8.82
CA LEU A 337 16.95 11.00 -10.22
C LEU A 337 15.67 11.77 -10.57
N SER A 338 14.68 11.79 -9.67
CA SER A 338 13.44 12.55 -9.87
C SER A 338 13.70 14.06 -9.94
N GLN A 339 14.61 14.58 -9.10
CA GLN A 339 15.03 15.97 -9.15
C GLN A 339 15.73 16.30 -10.47
N LEU A 340 16.69 15.48 -10.90
CA LEU A 340 17.43 15.68 -12.15
C LEU A 340 16.52 15.56 -13.38
N TRP A 341 15.59 14.61 -13.38
CA TRP A 341 14.63 14.39 -14.46
C TRP A 341 13.71 15.59 -14.62
N LEU A 342 13.06 16.04 -13.54
CA LEU A 342 12.10 17.14 -13.59
C LEU A 342 12.74 18.52 -13.81
N ARG A 343 14.07 18.64 -13.82
CA ARG A 343 14.75 19.85 -14.33
C ARG A 343 14.59 20.00 -15.85
N ARG A 344 14.52 18.88 -16.59
CA ARG A 344 14.43 18.85 -18.06
C ARG A 344 13.03 18.53 -18.58
N PHE A 345 12.25 17.77 -17.82
CA PHE A 345 10.94 17.28 -18.23
C PHE A 345 9.82 17.79 -17.31
N GLN A 346 8.59 17.81 -17.83
CA GLN A 346 7.41 18.29 -17.10
C GLN A 346 6.77 17.21 -16.19
N TYR A 347 6.91 15.94 -16.60
CA TYR A 347 6.27 14.79 -15.97
C TYR A 347 7.26 13.63 -15.87
N GLY A 348 7.02 12.70 -14.94
CA GLY A 348 7.71 11.40 -14.99
C GLY A 348 7.29 10.60 -16.23
N PRO A 349 8.11 9.65 -16.71
CA PRO A 349 7.85 8.90 -17.93
C PRO A 349 6.47 8.23 -17.96
N VAL A 350 6.11 7.55 -16.87
CA VAL A 350 4.86 6.78 -16.79
C VAL A 350 3.68 7.70 -16.52
N GLU A 351 3.87 8.76 -15.71
CA GLU A 351 2.85 9.79 -15.52
C GLU A 351 2.50 10.49 -16.84
N TRP A 352 3.50 10.72 -17.71
CA TRP A 352 3.29 11.28 -19.05
C TRP A 352 2.44 10.36 -19.92
N LEU A 353 2.79 9.07 -20.01
CA LEU A 353 2.00 8.08 -20.76
C LEU A 353 0.57 7.97 -20.23
N TRP A 354 0.43 7.89 -18.91
CA TRP A 354 -0.87 7.80 -18.26
C TRP A 354 -1.73 9.05 -18.49
N ARG A 355 -1.10 10.23 -18.46
CA ARG A 355 -1.76 11.50 -18.80
C ARG A 355 -2.16 11.53 -20.26
N ALA A 356 -1.30 11.08 -21.17
CA ALA A 356 -1.60 11.03 -22.59
C ALA A 356 -2.82 10.16 -22.88
N PHE A 357 -2.87 8.97 -22.28
CA PHE A 357 -4.03 8.08 -22.34
C PHE A 357 -5.30 8.73 -21.76
N THR A 358 -5.18 9.40 -20.61
CA THR A 358 -6.33 10.02 -19.94
C THR A 358 -6.95 11.16 -20.77
N TYR A 359 -6.11 12.03 -21.34
CA TYR A 359 -6.55 13.19 -22.13
C TYR A 359 -6.77 12.87 -23.60
N LEU A 360 -6.36 11.69 -24.08
CA LEU A 360 -6.34 11.30 -25.50
C LEU A 360 -5.53 12.26 -26.38
N GLN A 361 -4.48 12.84 -25.80
CA GLN A 361 -3.60 13.83 -26.42
C GLN A 361 -2.19 13.63 -25.89
N LEU A 362 -1.16 13.81 -26.71
CA LEU A 362 0.23 13.73 -26.25
C LEU A 362 0.65 15.12 -25.71
N PRO A 363 0.76 15.31 -24.37
CA PRO A 363 1.24 16.57 -23.84
C PRO A 363 2.74 16.74 -24.10
N PRO A 364 3.27 17.98 -24.16
CA PRO A 364 4.71 18.19 -24.28
C PRO A 364 5.45 17.57 -23.09
N LEU A 365 6.49 16.78 -23.38
CA LEU A 365 7.28 16.10 -22.35
C LEU A 365 8.41 16.99 -21.81
N ARG A 366 9.10 17.72 -22.70
CA ARG A 366 10.18 18.65 -22.34
C ARG A 366 9.59 19.97 -21.83
N ARG A 367 10.31 20.61 -20.91
CA ARG A 367 9.96 21.94 -20.41
C ARG A 367 10.16 23.00 -21.47
#